data_AF-A0A9P5JC77-F1
#
_entry.id   AF-A0A9P5JC77-F1
#
_cell.length_a   1.000
_cell.length_b   1.000
_cell.length_c   1.000
_cell.angle_alpha   90.00
_cell.angle_beta   90.00
_cell.angle_gamma   90.00
#
_symmetry.space_group_name_H-M   'P 1'
#
loop_
_entity.id
_entity.type
_entity.pdbx_description
1 polymer ?
#
loop_
_entity_poly.entity_id
_entity_poly.type
_entity_poly.pdbx_seq_one_letter_code
_entity_poly.pdbx_strand_id
1 'polypeptide(L)'
;MRTTVSAAGGGPYWSIANWYGYKGQFLHTGLVKVQPGRVLQGIMILTGKTKTAYNYVSYFNGIGAKLNVKGATEQLTWATETLEVYGLQSKSDLPTGQTLFSNIHLRTTAGYPSVTWSTVSSSADGASTFVNRQGANGAAIRIVY
;
A
#
# COMPACT_ATOMS: atom_id res chain seq x y z
N MET A 1 17.82 10.03 0.54
CA MET A 1 17.07 9.21 -0.43
C MET A 1 17.23 9.82 -1.82
N ARG A 2 17.97 9.17 -2.73
CA ARG A 2 18.09 9.58 -4.14
C ARG A 2 17.21 8.65 -4.99
N THR A 3 15.90 8.80 -4.88
CA THR A 3 14.97 8.09 -5.77
C THR A 3 14.64 8.99 -6.97
N THR A 4 14.57 8.40 -8.15
CA THR A 4 14.09 9.07 -9.36
C THR A 4 12.63 9.49 -9.17
N VAL A 5 12.25 10.64 -9.74
CA VAL A 5 10.87 11.13 -9.64
C VAL A 5 9.99 10.33 -10.59
N SER A 6 8.93 9.73 -10.05
CA SER A 6 7.88 9.06 -10.80
C SER A 6 6.51 9.44 -10.25
N ALA A 7 5.45 9.00 -10.93
CA ALA A 7 4.10 9.17 -10.42
C ALA A 7 3.85 8.35 -9.13
N ALA A 8 4.67 7.34 -8.81
CA ALA A 8 4.63 6.59 -7.56
C ALA A 8 5.34 7.34 -6.40
N GLY A 9 5.98 8.46 -6.70
CA GLY A 9 6.80 9.23 -5.76
C GLY A 9 8.25 9.30 -6.20
N GLY A 10 9.07 9.94 -5.37
CA GLY A 10 10.50 10.12 -5.58
C GLY A 10 10.99 11.53 -5.26
N GLY A 11 12.31 11.70 -5.15
CA GLY A 11 12.93 12.96 -4.76
C GLY A 11 13.08 13.13 -3.23
N PRO A 12 13.36 14.36 -2.74
CA PRO A 12 13.78 14.60 -1.35
C PRO A 12 12.62 14.67 -0.34
N TYR A 13 11.46 14.08 -0.64
CA TYR A 13 10.28 14.13 0.21
C TYR A 13 9.49 12.81 0.17
N TRP A 14 8.69 12.57 1.21
CA TRP A 14 7.73 11.48 1.22
C TRP A 14 6.41 11.94 0.60
N SER A 15 5.77 11.06 -0.15
CA SER A 15 4.47 11.33 -0.74
C SER A 15 3.60 10.08 -0.75
N ILE A 16 2.31 10.29 -0.86
CA ILE A 16 1.31 9.25 -1.05
C ILE A 16 0.53 9.48 -2.34
N ALA A 17 0.06 8.39 -2.93
CA ALA A 17 -0.88 8.39 -4.03
C ALA A 17 -1.74 7.12 -3.98
N ASN A 18 -2.90 7.15 -4.63
CA ASN A 18 -3.72 5.97 -4.85
C ASN A 18 -3.61 5.54 -6.30
N TRP A 19 -3.48 4.24 -6.53
CA TRP A 19 -3.24 3.62 -7.83
C TRP A 19 -4.23 2.50 -8.10
N TYR A 20 -4.61 2.37 -9.37
CA TYR A 20 -5.27 1.19 -9.93
C TYR A 20 -4.54 0.83 -11.22
N GLY A 21 -4.01 -0.38 -11.29
CA GLY A 21 -3.33 -0.93 -12.46
C GLY A 21 -4.04 -2.16 -12.98
N TYR A 22 -4.25 -2.25 -14.30
CA TYR A 22 -4.80 -3.43 -14.95
C TYR A 22 -4.30 -3.57 -16.38
N LYS A 23 -3.70 -4.72 -16.73
CA LYS A 23 -3.22 -5.04 -18.09
C LYS A 23 -2.43 -3.89 -18.75
N GLY A 24 -1.53 -3.26 -17.99
CA GLY A 24 -0.68 -2.15 -18.47
C GLY A 24 -1.36 -0.77 -18.51
N GLN A 25 -2.63 -0.67 -18.12
CA GLN A 25 -3.32 0.60 -17.92
C GLN A 25 -3.28 1.01 -16.45
N PHE A 26 -3.08 2.31 -16.20
CA PHE A 26 -2.96 2.83 -14.85
C PHE A 26 -3.85 4.05 -14.66
N LEU A 27 -4.56 4.10 -13.53
CA LEU A 27 -5.24 5.27 -13.01
C LEU A 27 -4.62 5.61 -11.67
N HIS A 28 -4.26 6.87 -11.47
CA HIS A 28 -3.68 7.30 -10.21
C HIS A 28 -4.07 8.73 -9.84
N THR A 29 -3.93 9.05 -8.56
CA THR A 29 -4.04 10.43 -8.08
C THR A 29 -2.74 11.19 -8.31
N GLY A 30 -2.78 12.52 -8.16
CA GLY A 30 -1.56 13.30 -7.95
C GLY A 30 -0.88 12.92 -6.63
N LEU A 31 0.42 13.23 -6.53
CA LEU A 31 1.21 13.04 -5.31
C LEU A 31 0.77 14.03 -4.22
N VAL A 32 0.55 13.54 -3.01
CA VAL A 32 0.38 14.37 -1.82
C VAL A 32 1.59 14.22 -0.93
N LYS A 33 2.27 15.32 -0.61
CA LYS A 33 3.44 15.33 0.27
C LYS A 33 3.04 15.01 1.71
N VAL A 34 3.83 14.19 2.38
CA VAL A 34 3.68 13.83 3.79
C VAL A 34 5.01 13.99 4.51
N GLN A 35 4.95 14.05 5.84
CA GLN A 35 6.12 14.17 6.70
C GLN A 35 6.38 12.86 7.43
N PRO A 36 7.65 12.52 7.73
CA PRO A 36 7.98 11.42 8.62
C PRO A 36 7.22 11.52 9.95
N GLY A 37 6.76 10.37 10.46
CA GLY A 37 5.99 10.29 11.71
C GLY A 37 4.49 10.60 11.57
N ARG A 38 4.02 11.11 10.42
CA ARG A 38 2.58 11.26 10.19
C ARG A 38 1.91 9.89 10.06
N VAL A 39 0.88 9.66 10.86
CA VAL A 39 0.03 8.47 10.71
C VAL A 39 -0.85 8.61 9.47
N LEU A 40 -0.83 7.58 8.61
CA LEU A 40 -1.61 7.51 7.39
C LEU A 40 -2.63 6.39 7.52
N GLN A 41 -3.91 6.70 7.32
CA GLN A 41 -4.98 5.71 7.30
C GLN A 41 -5.46 5.50 5.86
N GLY A 42 -4.98 4.43 5.23
CA GLY A 42 -5.43 4.00 3.90
C GLY A 42 -6.78 3.26 3.99
N ILE A 43 -7.67 3.54 3.04
CA ILE A 43 -9.00 2.94 2.97
C ILE A 43 -9.29 2.55 1.51
N MET A 44 -9.60 1.28 1.28
CA MET A 44 -10.08 0.76 0.01
C MET A 44 -11.44 0.07 0.22
N ILE A 45 -12.43 0.41 -0.63
CA ILE A 45 -13.81 -0.10 -0.51
C ILE A 45 -14.32 -0.53 -1.87
N LEU A 46 -14.88 -1.74 -1.97
CA LEU A 46 -15.73 -2.16 -3.08
C LEU A 46 -17.09 -1.47 -2.95
N THR A 47 -17.35 -0.49 -3.82
CA THR A 47 -18.56 0.36 -3.83
C THR A 47 -19.69 -0.18 -4.69
N GLY A 48 -19.41 -1.14 -5.57
CA GLY A 48 -20.41 -1.75 -6.43
C GLY A 48 -19.85 -2.96 -7.17
N LYS A 49 -20.71 -3.94 -7.42
CA LYS A 49 -20.39 -5.18 -8.12
C LYS A 49 -21.54 -5.56 -9.03
N THR A 50 -21.22 -5.93 -10.26
CA THR A 50 -22.13 -6.64 -11.18
C THR A 50 -21.53 -8.01 -11.51
N LYS A 51 -22.10 -8.74 -12.46
CA LYS A 51 -21.53 -10.01 -12.95
C LYS A 51 -20.16 -9.83 -13.62
N THR A 52 -19.89 -8.66 -14.21
CA THR A 52 -18.71 -8.42 -15.07
C THR A 52 -17.87 -7.22 -14.65
N ALA A 53 -18.28 -6.49 -13.61
CA ALA A 53 -17.64 -5.25 -13.22
C ALA A 53 -17.60 -5.05 -11.69
N TYR A 54 -16.52 -4.42 -11.25
CA TYR A 54 -16.25 -4.03 -9.87
C TYR A 54 -15.90 -2.55 -9.82
N ASN A 55 -16.44 -1.84 -8.83
CA ASN A 55 -16.23 -0.43 -8.62
C ASN A 55 -15.55 -0.22 -7.27
N TYR A 56 -14.43 0.49 -7.24
CA TYR A 56 -13.67 0.73 -6.01
C TYR A 56 -13.54 2.22 -5.71
N VAL A 57 -13.35 2.53 -4.44
CA VAL A 57 -12.79 3.81 -4.00
C VAL A 57 -11.57 3.53 -3.13
N SER A 58 -10.48 4.26 -3.38
CA SER A 58 -9.24 4.17 -2.60
C SER A 58 -8.80 5.58 -2.18
N TYR A 59 -8.52 5.79 -0.90
CA TYR A 59 -8.15 7.11 -0.38
C TYR A 59 -7.39 7.02 0.95
N PHE A 60 -6.73 8.12 1.31
CA PHE A 60 -6.20 8.32 2.66
C PHE A 60 -7.10 9.26 3.45
N ASN A 61 -7.53 8.83 4.64
CA ASN A 61 -8.43 9.63 5.47
C ASN A 61 -7.77 10.94 5.90
N GLY A 62 -8.41 12.08 5.62
CA GLY A 62 -7.95 13.41 6.03
C GLY A 62 -6.71 13.95 5.31
N ILE A 63 -6.24 13.32 4.21
CA ILE A 63 -4.99 13.71 3.52
C ILE A 63 -5.20 13.94 2.02
N GLY A 64 -6.42 13.82 1.50
CA GLY A 64 -6.71 13.95 0.07
C GLY A 64 -6.33 12.68 -0.71
N ALA A 65 -6.12 12.81 -2.04
CA ALA A 65 -5.84 11.69 -2.94
C ALA A 65 -6.94 10.61 -2.98
N LYS A 66 -8.18 10.97 -3.34
CA LYS A 66 -9.26 10.00 -3.56
C LYS A 66 -9.28 9.51 -5.01
N LEU A 67 -9.13 8.20 -5.20
CA LEU A 67 -9.28 7.53 -6.49
C LEU A 67 -10.62 6.80 -6.56
N ASN A 68 -11.38 7.02 -7.64
CA ASN A 68 -12.58 6.23 -7.95
C ASN A 68 -12.30 5.38 -9.18
N VAL A 69 -12.46 4.06 -9.05
CA VAL A 69 -12.31 3.10 -10.14
C VAL A 69 -13.70 2.57 -10.49
N LYS A 70 -14.05 2.60 -11.77
CA LYS A 70 -15.33 2.08 -12.28
C LYS A 70 -15.07 1.03 -13.35
N GLY A 71 -15.85 -0.04 -13.35
CA GLY A 71 -15.80 -1.03 -14.43
C GLY A 71 -14.58 -1.94 -14.43
N ALA A 72 -13.89 -2.11 -13.29
CA ALA A 72 -12.80 -3.08 -13.21
C ALA A 72 -13.34 -4.49 -13.52
N THR A 73 -12.75 -5.22 -14.45
CA THR A 73 -13.24 -6.52 -14.90
C THR A 73 -12.85 -7.68 -13.97
N GLU A 74 -11.91 -7.44 -13.06
CA GLU A 74 -11.41 -8.42 -12.10
C GLU A 74 -11.61 -7.92 -10.66
N GLN A 75 -11.95 -8.87 -9.77
CA GLN A 75 -12.11 -8.58 -8.35
C GLN A 75 -10.72 -8.54 -7.69
N LEU A 76 -10.47 -7.54 -6.85
CA LEU A 76 -9.29 -7.53 -5.98
C LEU A 76 -9.54 -8.54 -4.84
N THR A 77 -8.71 -9.58 -4.77
CA THR A 77 -8.85 -10.69 -3.82
C THR A 77 -7.62 -10.90 -2.92
N TRP A 78 -6.55 -10.15 -3.17
CA TRP A 78 -5.31 -10.21 -2.40
C TRP A 78 -4.98 -8.86 -1.78
N ALA A 79 -4.35 -8.91 -0.61
CA ALA A 79 -3.83 -7.75 0.09
C ALA A 79 -2.34 -7.94 0.32
N THR A 80 -1.55 -6.89 0.10
CA THR A 80 -0.11 -6.87 0.34
C THR A 80 0.24 -5.52 0.96
N GLU A 81 1.19 -5.53 1.90
CA GLU A 81 1.85 -4.33 2.40
C GLU A 81 3.30 -4.43 1.99
N THR A 82 3.77 -3.45 1.22
CA THR A 82 5.06 -3.52 0.53
C THR A 82 5.83 -2.23 0.75
N LEU A 83 7.10 -2.34 1.12
CA LEU A 83 8.07 -1.28 0.88
C LEU A 83 8.70 -1.54 -0.48
N GLU A 84 8.31 -0.74 -1.46
CA GLU A 84 8.84 -0.83 -2.81
C GLU A 84 9.89 0.26 -3.04
N VAL A 85 11.10 -0.16 -3.43
CA VAL A 85 12.27 0.70 -3.58
C VAL A 85 12.98 0.35 -4.87
N TYR A 86 13.41 1.37 -5.60
CA TYR A 86 14.04 1.22 -6.91
C TYR A 86 15.33 2.02 -6.97
N GLY A 87 16.30 1.50 -7.74
CA GLY A 87 17.56 2.20 -8.01
C GLY A 87 18.54 2.27 -6.83
N LEU A 88 18.37 1.42 -5.82
CA LEU A 88 19.34 1.30 -4.73
C LEU A 88 20.70 0.84 -5.30
N GLN A 89 21.77 1.52 -4.90
CA GLN A 89 23.15 1.11 -5.17
C GLN A 89 23.77 0.42 -3.95
N SER A 90 23.28 0.74 -2.76
CA SER A 90 23.74 0.20 -1.49
C SER A 90 22.66 0.30 -0.41
N LYS A 91 22.83 -0.45 0.70
CA LYS A 91 21.94 -0.38 1.87
C LYS A 91 21.82 1.04 2.45
N SER A 92 22.87 1.84 2.38
CA SER A 92 22.88 3.22 2.88
C SER A 92 22.03 4.19 2.05
N ASP A 93 21.49 3.76 0.91
CA ASP A 93 20.52 4.54 0.15
C ASP A 93 19.13 4.54 0.80
N LEU A 94 18.84 3.50 1.60
CA LEU A 94 17.68 3.48 2.48
C LEU A 94 17.94 4.34 3.72
N PRO A 95 16.94 5.08 4.21
CA PRO A 95 17.02 5.66 5.54
C PRO A 95 17.15 4.55 6.58
N THR A 96 17.55 4.87 7.82
CA THR A 96 17.43 3.94 8.95
C THR A 96 16.10 4.16 9.64
N GLY A 97 15.35 3.10 9.92
CA GLY A 97 14.12 3.16 10.70
C GLY A 97 13.19 1.97 10.46
N GLN A 98 11.90 2.23 10.60
CA GLN A 98 10.87 1.24 10.35
C GLN A 98 9.57 1.89 9.88
N THR A 99 8.81 1.13 9.11
CA THR A 99 7.41 1.41 8.83
C THR A 99 6.56 0.33 9.49
N LEU A 100 5.56 0.75 10.27
CA LEU A 100 4.58 -0.13 10.88
C LEU A 100 3.23 0.06 10.18
N PHE A 101 2.77 -0.99 9.50
CA PHE A 101 1.39 -1.14 9.08
C PHE A 101 0.64 -1.78 10.25
N SER A 102 -0.35 -1.09 10.80
CA SER A 102 -1.09 -1.55 11.97
C SER A 102 -2.58 -1.27 11.81
N ASN A 103 -3.39 -1.94 12.63
CA ASN A 103 -4.85 -1.89 12.51
C ASN A 103 -5.31 -2.26 11.09
N ILE A 104 -4.66 -3.27 10.49
CA ILE A 104 -5.04 -3.78 9.17
C ILE A 104 -6.34 -4.56 9.34
N HIS A 105 -7.38 -4.14 8.62
CA HIS A 105 -8.70 -4.77 8.62
C HIS A 105 -9.11 -5.15 7.19
N LEU A 106 -9.27 -6.45 6.94
CA LEU A 106 -9.85 -6.97 5.71
C LEU A 106 -11.27 -7.44 6.01
N ARG A 107 -12.28 -6.83 5.38
CA ARG A 107 -13.69 -7.13 5.67
C ARG A 107 -14.43 -7.52 4.39
N THR A 108 -15.27 -8.53 4.50
CA THR A 108 -16.25 -8.94 3.50
C THR A 108 -17.66 -8.75 4.05
N THR A 109 -18.68 -8.98 3.23
CA THR A 109 -20.07 -9.00 3.71
C THR A 109 -20.34 -10.10 4.74
N ALA A 110 -19.51 -11.15 4.77
CA ALA A 110 -19.57 -12.23 5.76
C ALA A 110 -18.74 -11.94 7.03
N GLY A 111 -18.16 -10.74 7.16
CA GLY A 111 -17.27 -10.36 8.26
C GLY A 111 -15.79 -10.49 7.91
N TYR A 112 -14.96 -10.79 8.89
CA TYR A 112 -13.52 -10.95 8.71
C TYR A 112 -13.20 -12.34 8.12
N PRO A 113 -12.60 -12.42 6.92
CA PRO A 113 -12.17 -13.71 6.36
C PRO A 113 -10.99 -14.28 7.15
N SER A 114 -10.77 -15.59 7.03
CA SER A 114 -9.52 -16.20 7.50
C SER A 114 -8.37 -15.79 6.58
N VAL A 115 -7.31 -15.21 7.16
CA VAL A 115 -6.14 -14.72 6.43
C VAL A 115 -4.90 -15.04 7.26
N THR A 116 -3.89 -15.58 6.59
CA THR A 116 -2.53 -15.76 7.13
C THR A 116 -1.58 -14.91 6.30
N TRP A 117 -0.90 -13.99 6.96
CA TRP A 117 0.13 -13.17 6.33
C TRP A 117 1.45 -13.92 6.30
N SER A 118 2.14 -13.82 5.16
CA SER A 118 3.52 -14.26 4.98
C SER A 118 4.41 -13.05 4.67
N THR A 119 5.72 -13.23 4.75
CA THR A 119 6.69 -12.16 4.57
C THR A 119 7.71 -12.52 3.50
N VAL A 120 8.10 -11.51 2.74
CA VAL A 120 9.33 -11.53 1.95
C VAL A 120 10.22 -10.40 2.49
N SER A 121 11.50 -10.70 2.71
CA SER A 121 12.52 -9.74 3.15
C SER A 121 13.60 -9.64 2.08
N SER A 122 14.27 -8.48 1.99
CA SER A 122 15.48 -8.31 1.18
C SER A 122 16.66 -7.95 2.08
N SER A 123 17.26 -8.97 2.71
CA SER A 123 18.43 -8.80 3.57
C SER A 123 19.66 -8.29 2.80
N ALA A 124 19.71 -8.56 1.49
CA ALA A 124 20.71 -8.00 0.57
C ALA A 124 20.60 -6.48 0.46
N ASP A 125 19.37 -5.95 0.41
CA ASP A 125 19.11 -4.51 0.33
C ASP A 125 18.97 -3.84 1.71
N GLY A 126 19.04 -4.62 2.79
CA GLY A 126 18.98 -4.11 4.17
C GLY A 126 17.58 -4.05 4.78
N ALA A 127 16.55 -4.54 4.08
CA ALA A 127 15.17 -4.52 4.56
C ALA A 127 14.71 -5.88 5.11
N SER A 128 14.07 -5.88 6.29
CA SER A 128 13.49 -7.06 6.93
C SER A 128 12.02 -6.85 7.27
N THR A 129 11.18 -7.83 6.95
CA THR A 129 9.71 -7.78 7.13
C THR A 129 9.27 -8.79 8.18
N PHE A 130 8.38 -8.38 9.08
CA PHE A 130 7.86 -9.19 10.18
C PHE A 130 6.34 -9.09 10.24
N VAL A 131 5.66 -10.23 10.46
CA VAL A 131 4.26 -10.22 10.90
C VAL A 131 4.23 -10.12 12.41
N ASN A 132 3.89 -8.94 12.93
CA ASN A 132 3.74 -8.70 14.37
C ASN A 132 2.41 -9.26 14.88
N ARG A 133 1.36 -9.26 14.05
CA ARG A 133 0.05 -9.84 14.37
C ARG A 133 -0.64 -10.38 13.12
N GLN A 134 -1.05 -11.64 13.19
CA GLN A 134 -1.75 -12.37 12.14
C GLN A 134 -3.24 -12.00 12.04
N GLY A 135 -3.89 -12.48 10.97
CA GLY A 135 -5.35 -12.41 10.79
C GLY A 135 -5.83 -11.23 9.95
N ALA A 136 -7.14 -11.19 9.70
CA ALA A 136 -7.81 -10.12 8.95
C ALA A 136 -8.33 -8.98 9.85
N ASN A 137 -8.24 -9.11 11.17
CA ASN A 137 -8.78 -8.14 12.13
C ASN A 137 -7.69 -7.61 13.06
N GLY A 138 -7.20 -6.41 12.76
CA GLY A 138 -6.15 -5.75 13.54
C GLY A 138 -4.78 -6.38 13.29
N ALA A 139 -4.52 -6.88 12.08
CA ALA A 139 -3.20 -7.35 11.71
C ALA A 139 -2.16 -6.23 11.80
N ALA A 140 -0.91 -6.63 11.99
CA ALA A 140 0.22 -5.71 12.06
C ALA A 140 1.44 -6.29 11.36
N ILE A 141 2.02 -5.51 10.46
CA ILE A 141 3.20 -5.85 9.66
C ILE A 141 4.23 -4.75 9.86
N ARG A 142 5.46 -5.13 10.13
CA ARG A 142 6.56 -4.19 10.37
C ARG A 142 7.67 -4.44 9.37
N ILE A 143 8.13 -3.38 8.71
CA ILE A 143 9.29 -3.40 7.83
C ILE A 143 10.37 -2.55 8.47
N VAL A 144 11.56 -3.11 8.66
CA VAL A 144 12.76 -2.44 9.19
C VAL A 144 13.76 -2.27 8.05
N TYR A 145 14.39 -1.10 7.95
CA TYR A 145 15.37 -0.75 6.92
C TYR A 145 16.45 0.18 7.48
#